data_AF-A0A3D2J8M1-F1
#
_entry.id   AF-A0A3D2J8M1-F1
#
_cell.length_a   1.000
_cell.length_b   1.000
_cell.length_c   1.000
_cell.angle_alpha   90.00
_cell.angle_beta   90.00
_cell.angle_gamma   90.00
#
_symmetry.space_group_name_H-M   'P 1'
#
loop_
_entity.id
_entity.type
_entity.pdbx_description
1 polymer ?
#
loop_
_entity_poly.entity_id
_entity_poly.type
_entity_poly.pdbx_seq_one_letter_code
_entity_poly.pdbx_strand_id
1 'polypeptide(L)'
;MASLAVSTSLSSIPIKTLYARLLLTRLVDECLKGLCEQGYLDAYSSCRGYEAAQVGSAMCIEVGQDFTLPSFHDLGVVLTIGMTPYEVIHSCLCLPSET
;
A
#
# COMPACT_ATOMS: atom_id res chain seq x y z
N MET A 1 17.91 -15.48 -30.08
CA MET A 1 17.00 -14.92 -29.04
C MET A 1 17.73 -15.01 -27.71
N ALA A 2 18.36 -13.91 -27.28
CA ALA A 2 19.12 -13.90 -26.03
C ALA A 2 18.16 -14.03 -24.84
N SER A 3 18.30 -15.12 -24.09
CA SER A 3 17.67 -15.29 -22.80
C SER A 3 18.23 -14.22 -21.87
N LEU A 4 17.45 -13.17 -21.58
CA LEU A 4 17.70 -12.35 -20.41
C LEU A 4 17.46 -13.24 -19.20
N ALA A 5 18.53 -13.88 -18.72
CA ALA A 5 18.58 -14.30 -17.34
C ALA A 5 18.46 -13.03 -16.50
N VAL A 6 17.23 -12.70 -16.10
CA VAL A 6 16.98 -11.74 -15.03
C VAL A 6 17.73 -12.30 -13.83
N SER A 7 18.86 -11.70 -13.51
CA SER A 7 19.63 -11.95 -12.31
C SER A 7 18.72 -11.61 -11.13
N THR A 8 17.98 -12.59 -10.63
CA THR A 8 17.07 -12.46 -9.49
C THR A 8 17.87 -12.41 -8.20
N SER A 9 18.72 -11.40 -8.07
CA SER A 9 19.21 -10.97 -6.77
C SER A 9 18.09 -10.18 -6.07
N LEU A 10 16.95 -10.83 -5.80
CA LEU A 10 15.97 -10.40 -4.78
C LEU A 10 16.52 -10.65 -3.37
N SER A 11 17.85 -10.83 -3.23
CA SER A 11 18.50 -11.39 -2.05
C SER A 11 18.33 -10.56 -0.78
N SER A 12 17.99 -9.27 -0.88
CA SER A 12 17.83 -8.38 0.27
C SER A 12 16.41 -8.31 0.81
N ILE A 13 15.38 -8.44 -0.04
CA ILE A 13 13.98 -8.29 0.36
C ILE A 13 13.31 -9.67 0.38
N PRO A 14 12.86 -10.17 1.55
CA PRO A 14 12.21 -11.47 1.63
C PRO A 14 10.92 -11.48 0.80
N ILE A 15 10.79 -12.45 -0.11
CA ILE A 15 9.61 -12.57 -1.00
C ILE A 15 8.29 -12.72 -0.23
N LYS A 16 8.35 -13.31 0.98
CA LYS A 16 7.21 -13.40 1.89
C LYS A 16 6.76 -12.03 2.38
N THR A 17 7.69 -11.11 2.63
CA THR A 17 7.38 -9.73 3.02
C THR A 17 6.71 -8.98 1.88
N LEU A 18 7.22 -9.12 0.65
CA LEU A 18 6.57 -8.55 -0.53
C LEU A 18 5.13 -9.07 -0.67
N TYR A 19 4.95 -10.39 -0.65
CA TYR A 19 3.62 -10.99 -0.76
C TYR A 19 2.68 -10.56 0.37
N ALA A 20 3.17 -10.51 1.61
CA ALA A 20 2.39 -10.05 2.76
C ALA A 20 1.94 -8.60 2.59
N ARG A 21 2.79 -7.71 2.07
CA ARG A 21 2.41 -6.33 1.77
C ARG A 21 1.38 -6.24 0.64
N LEU A 22 1.54 -7.01 -0.44
CA LEU A 22 0.55 -7.07 -1.52
C LEU A 22 -0.82 -7.53 -1.01
N LEU A 23 -0.83 -8.59 -0.20
CA LEU A 23 -2.05 -9.13 0.39
C LEU A 23 -2.69 -8.12 1.35
N LEU A 24 -1.90 -7.48 2.21
CA LEU A 24 -2.37 -6.46 3.13
C LEU A 24 -3.03 -5.29 2.38
N THR A 25 -2.35 -4.76 1.37
CA THR A 25 -2.89 -3.70 0.51
C THR A 25 -4.24 -4.09 -0.08
N ARG A 26 -4.35 -5.31 -0.60
CA ARG A 26 -5.62 -5.81 -1.16
C ARG A 26 -6.73 -5.93 -0.12
N LEU A 27 -6.40 -6.40 1.09
CA LEU A 27 -7.40 -6.55 2.16
C LEU A 27 -7.92 -5.20 2.64
N VAL A 28 -7.04 -4.20 2.75
CA VAL A 28 -7.44 -2.85 3.14
C VAL A 28 -8.28 -2.18 2.03
N ASP A 29 -7.91 -2.36 0.77
CA ASP A 29 -8.68 -1.87 -0.39
C ASP A 29 -10.13 -2.39 -0.37
N GLU A 30 -10.32 -3.72 -0.21
CA GLU A 30 -11.66 -4.32 -0.15
C GLU A 30 -12.43 -3.90 1.12
N CYS A 31 -11.73 -3.62 2.24
CA CYS A 31 -12.36 -3.06 3.44
C CYS A 31 -12.89 -1.64 3.21
N LEU A 32 -12.08 -0.76 2.62
CA LEU A 32 -12.48 0.62 2.29
C LEU A 32 -13.63 0.63 1.28
N LYS A 33 -13.59 -0.28 0.29
CA LYS A 33 -14.73 -0.49 -0.62
C LYS A 33 -16.00 -0.84 0.15
N GLY A 34 -15.93 -1.82 1.06
CA GLY A 34 -17.08 -2.23 1.87
C GLY A 34 -17.63 -1.09 2.74
N LEU A 35 -16.75 -0.26 3.31
CA LEU A 35 -17.15 0.93 4.08
C LEU A 35 -17.84 1.99 3.22
N CYS A 36 -17.36 2.21 2.00
CA CYS A 36 -17.99 3.12 1.05
C CYS A 36 -19.36 2.59 0.59
N GLU A 37 -19.47 1.29 0.28
CA GLU A 37 -20.75 0.65 -0.05
C GLU A 37 -21.77 0.70 1.10
N GLN A 38 -21.30 0.74 2.35
CA GLN A 38 -22.13 0.91 3.55
C GLN A 38 -22.47 2.37 3.86
N GLY A 39 -21.91 3.34 3.13
CA GLY A 39 -22.15 4.77 3.32
C GLY A 39 -21.34 5.41 4.46
N TYR A 40 -20.30 4.75 4.97
CA TYR A 40 -19.39 5.34 5.97
C TYR A 40 -18.33 6.25 5.35
N LEU A 41 -18.04 6.08 4.05
CA LEU A 41 -17.09 6.90 3.31
C LEU A 41 -17.79 7.55 2.12
N ASP A 42 -17.64 8.87 1.97
CA ASP A 42 -18.21 9.64 0.86
C ASP A 42 -17.56 9.31 -0.48
N ALA A 43 -16.27 8.96 -0.44
CA ALA A 43 -15.50 8.61 -1.62
C ALA A 43 -14.48 7.51 -1.30
N TYR A 44 -14.29 6.62 -2.25
CA TYR A 44 -13.30 5.56 -2.21
C TYR A 44 -12.66 5.44 -3.59
N SER A 45 -11.33 5.24 -3.60
CA SER A 45 -10.58 5.00 -4.82
C SER A 45 -9.74 3.76 -4.68
N SER A 46 -9.99 2.77 -5.54
CA SER A 46 -9.33 1.48 -5.45
C SER A 46 -7.89 1.54 -5.97
N CYS A 47 -6.99 0.75 -5.37
CA CYS A 47 -5.64 0.49 -5.87
C CYS A 47 -5.53 -0.83 -6.66
N ARG A 48 -6.68 -1.45 -7.01
CA ARG A 48 -6.74 -2.75 -7.69
C ARG A 48 -5.96 -2.76 -9.00
N GLY A 49 -4.98 -3.65 -9.09
CA GLY A 49 -4.11 -3.81 -10.26
C GLY A 49 -2.81 -3.00 -10.19
N TYR A 50 -2.65 -2.12 -9.19
CA TYR A 50 -1.46 -1.29 -8.99
C TYR A 50 -0.62 -1.74 -7.79
N GLU A 51 -1.03 -2.77 -7.05
CA GLU A 51 -0.41 -3.15 -5.77
C GLU A 51 1.06 -3.52 -5.93
N ALA A 52 1.38 -4.28 -6.98
CA ALA A 52 2.75 -4.70 -7.25
C ALA A 52 3.68 -3.53 -7.53
N ALA A 53 3.20 -2.54 -8.30
CA ALA A 53 3.98 -1.35 -8.62
C ALA A 53 4.20 -0.49 -7.36
N GLN A 54 3.16 -0.31 -6.55
CA GLN A 54 3.21 0.50 -5.32
C GLN A 54 4.08 -0.14 -4.24
N VAL A 55 3.87 -1.42 -3.94
CA VAL A 55 4.67 -2.14 -2.94
C VAL A 55 6.12 -2.27 -3.43
N GLY A 56 6.33 -2.56 -4.72
CA GLY A 56 7.66 -2.67 -5.30
C GLY A 56 8.45 -1.37 -5.23
N SER A 57 7.83 -0.22 -5.56
CA SER A 57 8.49 1.08 -5.45
C SER A 57 8.76 1.45 -3.99
N ALA A 58 7.81 1.19 -3.09
CA ALA A 58 7.94 1.52 -1.67
C ALA A 58 9.02 0.71 -0.94
N MET A 59 9.36 -0.49 -1.42
CA MET A 59 10.46 -1.29 -0.87
C MET A 59 11.84 -0.70 -1.14
N CYS A 60 11.94 0.23 -2.08
CA CYS A 60 13.17 0.96 -2.38
C CYS A 60 13.27 2.30 -1.64
N ILE A 61 12.25 2.68 -0.87
CA ILE A 61 12.20 3.94 -0.13
C ILE A 61 12.88 3.76 1.23
N GLU A 62 13.86 4.61 1.54
CA GLU A 62 14.45 4.70 2.86
C GLU A 62 13.64 5.64 3.76
N VAL A 63 12.86 5.06 4.67
CA VAL A 63 11.97 5.80 5.58
C VAL A 63 12.78 6.77 6.45
N GLY A 64 12.37 8.03 6.45
CA GLY A 64 13.06 9.11 7.18
C GLY A 64 14.17 9.81 6.39
N GLN A 65 14.53 9.30 5.20
CA GLN A 65 15.49 9.94 4.29
C GLN A 65 14.83 10.36 2.97
N ASP A 66 14.11 9.44 2.34
CA ASP A 66 13.50 9.67 1.05
C ASP A 66 12.15 10.40 1.18
N PHE A 67 12.07 11.59 0.59
CA PHE A 67 10.82 12.33 0.52
C PHE A 67 9.81 11.58 -0.34
N THR A 68 8.66 11.26 0.24
CA THR A 68 7.58 10.53 -0.43
C THR A 68 6.30 11.36 -0.32
N LEU A 69 5.59 11.51 -1.44
CA LEU A 69 4.31 12.22 -1.50
C LEU A 69 3.20 11.28 -2.03
N PRO A 70 2.64 10.41 -1.17
CA PRO A 70 1.58 9.50 -1.58
C PRO A 70 0.29 10.24 -1.92
N SER A 71 -0.41 9.78 -2.96
CA SER A 71 -1.78 10.17 -3.27
C SER A 71 -2.79 9.21 -2.63
N PHE A 72 -4.08 9.54 -2.71
CA PHE A 72 -5.18 8.69 -2.22
C PHE A 72 -5.27 7.31 -2.92
N HIS A 73 -4.61 7.12 -4.07
CA HIS A 73 -4.51 5.82 -4.73
C HIS A 73 -3.33 4.98 -4.24
N ASP A 74 -2.36 5.58 -3.54
CA ASP A 74 -1.07 4.96 -3.21
C ASP A 74 -1.12 4.15 -1.90
N LEU A 75 -2.22 3.40 -1.71
CA LEU A 75 -2.45 2.58 -0.52
C LEU A 75 -1.30 1.60 -0.27
N GLY A 76 -0.79 0.95 -1.33
CA GLY A 76 0.33 0.03 -1.22
C GLY A 76 1.65 0.69 -0.81
N VAL A 77 1.83 1.99 -1.13
CA VAL A 77 3.02 2.74 -0.72
C VAL A 77 2.95 3.03 0.77
N VAL A 78 1.88 3.68 1.23
CA VAL A 78 1.74 4.11 2.63
C VAL A 78 1.80 2.95 3.61
N LEU A 79 1.13 1.84 3.28
CA LEU A 79 1.16 0.63 4.11
C LEU A 79 2.54 -0.03 4.13
N THR A 80 3.34 0.14 3.09
CA THR A 80 4.69 -0.43 3.02
C THR A 80 5.70 0.40 3.81
N ILE A 81 5.59 1.74 3.76
CA ILE A 81 6.52 2.66 4.43
C ILE A 81 6.20 2.93 5.91
N GLY A 82 5.15 2.32 6.46
CA GLY A 82 4.96 2.25 7.92
C GLY A 82 3.56 2.55 8.44
N MET A 83 2.64 3.08 7.62
CA MET A 83 1.27 3.28 8.08
C MET A 83 0.58 1.95 8.37
N THR A 84 -0.19 1.93 9.45
CA THR A 84 -1.04 0.81 9.83
C THR A 84 -2.38 0.88 9.08
N PRO A 85 -3.07 -0.26 8.89
CA PRO A 85 -4.45 -0.26 8.39
C PRO A 85 -5.38 0.63 9.22
N TYR A 86 -5.16 0.70 10.53
CA TYR A 86 -5.93 1.55 11.43
C TYR A 86 -5.76 3.03 11.06
N GLU A 87 -4.53 3.52 10.93
CA GLU A 87 -4.26 4.92 10.57
C GLU A 87 -4.84 5.28 9.20
N VAL A 88 -4.75 4.36 8.23
CA VAL A 88 -5.35 4.56 6.91
C VAL A 88 -6.87 4.70 7.03
N ILE A 89 -7.55 3.73 7.64
CA ILE A 89 -9.01 3.73 7.74
C ILE A 89 -9.50 4.91 8.58
N HIS A 90 -8.82 5.22 9.68
CA HIS A 90 -9.11 6.39 10.51
C HIS A 90 -8.99 7.69 9.71
N SER A 91 -7.94 7.83 8.88
CA SER A 91 -7.77 9.00 8.03
C SER A 91 -8.89 9.16 7.00
N CYS A 92 -9.42 8.05 6.47
CA CYS A 92 -10.52 8.06 5.52
C CYS A 92 -11.88 8.42 6.16
N LEU A 93 -12.11 8.00 7.40
CA LEU A 93 -13.37 8.24 8.11
C LEU A 93 -13.53 9.69 8.62
N CYS A 94 -12.53 10.55 8.43
CA CYS A 94 -12.51 11.95 8.89
C CYS A 94 -12.88 12.10 10.38
N LEU A 95 -12.57 11.08 11.19
CA LEU A 95 -12.84 11.11 12.63
C LEU A 95 -11.88 12.09 13.31
N PRO A 96 -12.35 12.82 14.34
CA PRO A 96 -11.45 13.66 15.13
C PRO A 96 -10.39 12.77 15.79
N SER A 97 -9.12 13.12 15.60
CA SER A 97 -8.04 12.49 16.35
C SER A 97 -8.26 12.74 17.84
N GLU A 98 -8.32 11.69 18.65
CA GLU A 98 -8.36 11.84 20.11
C GLU A 98 -7.14 12.67 20.56
N THR A 99 -7.42 13.83 21.16
CA THR A 99 -6.42 14.79 21.69
C THR A 99 -5.82 14.31 23.00
#